data_AF-A0A6V2A2P0-F1
#
_entry.id   AF-A0A6V2A2P0-F1
#
_cell.length_a   1.000
_cell.length_b   1.000
_cell.length_c   1.000
_cell.angle_alpha   90.00
_cell.angle_beta   90.00
_cell.angle_gamma   90.00
#
_symmetry.space_group_name_H-M   'P 1'
#
loop_
_entity.id
_entity.type
_entity.pdbx_description
1 polymer ?
#
loop_
_entity_poly.entity_id
_entity_poly.type
_entity_poly.pdbx_seq_one_letter_code
_entity_poly.pdbx_strand_id
1 'polypeptide(L)'
;MKPFFVLLSIDLILLITWTVISPSTFVRIQIEGSEDRFGRTNSFNQCLWGNDESKTSYFVLKQLLQIFDLVTIAILAYYAYRSRSISTEYNESTWIGLIIYIYLEISFIRTILFLSFKPGQRTFLLVYTVFVFFNSLSILLLIFVPKKIALQNEKKEKLRKKKMKKLRMERSRLFFDAINEEQKIEVQSLH
;
A
#
# COMPACT_ATOMS: atom_id res chain seq x y z
N MET A 1 17.03 8.48 -5.69
CA MET A 1 16.37 9.31 -4.64
C MET A 1 16.08 10.75 -5.10
N LYS A 2 16.93 11.39 -5.91
CA LYS A 2 16.69 12.73 -6.49
C LYS A 2 15.25 12.99 -7.01
N PRO A 3 14.61 12.10 -7.81
CA PRO A 3 13.26 12.37 -8.33
C PRO A 3 12.17 12.41 -7.24
N PHE A 4 12.35 11.66 -6.14
CA PHE A 4 11.40 11.66 -5.03
C PHE A 4 11.36 13.02 -4.32
N PHE A 5 12.53 13.60 -4.05
CA PHE A 5 12.61 14.92 -3.40
C PHE A 5 12.05 16.04 -4.28
N VAL A 6 12.22 15.95 -5.59
CA VAL A 6 11.65 16.93 -6.53
C VAL A 6 10.13 16.90 -6.49
N LEU A 7 9.52 15.72 -6.61
CA LEU A 7 8.06 15.57 -6.54
C LEU A 7 7.49 16.03 -5.19
N LEU A 8 8.10 15.59 -4.10
CA LEU A 8 7.69 15.96 -2.75
C LEU A 8 7.80 17.46 -2.49
N SER A 9 8.86 18.11 -3.01
CA SER A 9 9.02 19.56 -2.87
C SER A 9 7.93 20.31 -3.63
N ILE A 10 7.57 19.86 -4.83
CA ILE A 10 6.48 20.45 -5.62
C ILE A 10 5.14 20.30 -4.89
N ASP A 11 4.83 19.10 -4.38
CA ASP A 11 3.62 18.85 -3.60
C ASP A 11 3.53 19.74 -2.36
N LEU A 12 4.64 19.88 -1.62
CA LEU A 12 4.69 20.76 -0.46
C LEU A 12 4.46 22.22 -0.83
N ILE A 13 5.08 22.71 -1.91
CA ILE A 13 4.89 24.10 -2.37
C ILE A 13 3.44 24.32 -2.78
N LEU A 14 2.82 23.38 -3.50
CA LEU A 14 1.42 23.45 -3.90
C LEU A 14 0.48 23.48 -2.68
N LEU A 15 0.73 22.60 -1.70
CA LEU A 15 -0.05 22.55 -0.45
C LEU A 15 0.14 23.82 0.39
N ILE A 16 1.35 24.35 0.50
CA ILE A 16 1.60 25.60 1.23
C ILE A 16 0.88 26.75 0.53
N THR A 17 1.02 26.87 -0.79
CA THR A 17 0.34 27.90 -1.60
C THR A 17 -1.18 27.83 -1.41
N TRP A 18 -1.75 26.62 -1.42
CA TRP A 18 -3.15 26.38 -1.12
C TRP A 18 -3.53 26.89 0.28
N THR A 19 -2.78 26.51 1.31
CA THR A 19 -3.09 26.86 2.71
C THR A 19 -3.02 28.36 2.97
N VAL A 20 -2.13 29.08 2.25
CA VAL A 20 -1.97 30.53 2.37
C VAL A 20 -3.08 31.29 1.62
N ILE A 21 -3.40 30.88 0.39
CA ILE A 21 -4.41 31.57 -0.43
C ILE A 21 -5.83 31.32 0.09
N SER A 22 -6.13 30.08 0.51
CA SER A 22 -7.47 29.68 0.94
C SER A 22 -7.39 28.89 2.26
N PRO A 23 -7.14 29.57 3.39
CA PRO A 23 -7.12 28.91 4.69
C PRO A 23 -8.47 28.27 5.01
N SER A 24 -8.45 27.15 5.73
CA SER A 24 -9.68 26.52 6.22
C SER A 24 -10.26 27.34 7.37
N THR A 25 -11.48 27.81 7.23
CA THR A 25 -12.20 28.53 8.28
C THR A 25 -13.24 27.63 8.93
N PHE A 26 -13.33 27.70 10.26
CA PHE A 26 -14.36 27.01 11.00
C PHE A 26 -15.69 27.78 10.88
N VAL A 27 -16.71 27.14 10.29
CA VAL A 27 -18.02 27.74 10.07
C VAL A 27 -19.10 26.85 10.67
N ARG A 28 -20.06 27.50 11.34
CA ARG A 28 -21.25 26.83 11.87
C ARG A 28 -22.38 26.94 10.86
N ILE A 29 -22.87 25.81 10.39
CA ILE A 29 -24.02 25.78 9.47
C ILE A 29 -25.27 25.42 10.25
N GLN A 30 -26.32 26.21 10.07
CA GLN A 30 -27.65 25.93 10.55
C GLN A 30 -28.39 25.09 9.51
N ILE A 31 -29.01 24.00 9.94
CA ILE A 31 -29.84 23.17 9.06
C ILE A 31 -31.26 23.76 9.09
N GLU A 32 -31.61 24.48 8.02
CA GLU A 32 -32.97 24.98 7.83
C GLU A 32 -33.98 23.81 7.87
N GLY A 33 -35.06 23.98 8.63
CA GLY A 33 -36.14 22.98 8.74
C GLY A 33 -35.88 21.81 9.70
N SER A 34 -34.79 21.82 10.48
CA SER A 34 -34.59 20.84 11.56
C SER A 34 -34.57 21.52 12.93
N GLU A 35 -35.75 21.66 13.50
CA GLU A 35 -35.91 22.05 14.90
C GLU A 35 -35.86 20.78 15.78
N ASP A 36 -35.10 20.84 16.86
CA ASP A 36 -35.18 19.82 17.89
C ASP A 36 -36.54 19.91 18.62
N ARG A 37 -36.90 18.88 19.39
CA ARG A 37 -38.13 18.82 20.19
C ARG A 37 -38.32 19.99 21.17
N PHE A 38 -37.29 20.81 21.35
CA PHE A 38 -37.25 22.00 22.19
C PHE A 38 -37.29 23.33 21.39
N GLY A 39 -37.61 23.30 20.08
CA GLY A 39 -37.71 24.51 19.24
C GLY A 39 -36.37 25.18 18.95
N ARG A 40 -35.27 24.45 19.04
CA ARG A 40 -33.91 24.95 18.77
C ARG A 40 -33.48 24.48 17.38
N THR A 41 -32.94 25.39 16.57
CA THR A 41 -32.38 25.05 15.26
C THR A 41 -31.14 24.18 15.42
N ASN A 42 -31.13 23.00 14.80
CA ASN A 42 -29.94 22.16 14.77
C ASN A 42 -28.85 22.83 13.94
N SER A 43 -27.63 22.75 14.45
CA SER A 43 -26.44 23.25 13.76
C SER A 43 -25.32 22.24 13.89
N PHE A 44 -24.49 22.16 12.87
CA PHE A 44 -23.25 21.40 12.90
C PHE A 44 -22.09 22.30 12.54
N ASN A 45 -20.91 21.87 12.96
CA ASN A 45 -19.67 22.58 12.72
C ASN A 45 -18.92 21.91 11.57
N GLN A 46 -18.39 22.71 10.65
CA GLN A 46 -17.53 22.20 9.60
C GLN A 46 -16.42 23.19 9.26
N CYS A 47 -15.28 22.65 8.81
CA CYS A 47 -14.24 23.46 8.22
C CYS A 47 -14.55 23.62 6.73
N LEU A 48 -14.83 24.86 6.32
CA LEU A 48 -15.02 25.21 4.93
C LEU A 48 -13.75 25.84 4.38
N TRP A 49 -13.47 25.55 3.11
CA TRP A 49 -12.42 26.21 2.34
C TRP A 49 -13.07 27.24 1.43
N GLY A 50 -12.55 28.46 1.48
CA GLY A 50 -12.96 29.57 0.63
C GLY A 50 -14.14 30.38 1.19
N ASN A 51 -13.91 31.66 1.45
CA ASN A 51 -14.96 32.67 1.58
C ASN A 51 -15.61 32.90 0.20
N ASP A 52 -16.80 33.53 0.14
CA ASP A 52 -17.57 33.71 -1.10
C ASP A 52 -16.75 34.29 -2.27
N GLU A 53 -15.79 35.20 -2.01
CA GLU A 53 -14.91 35.79 -3.02
C GLU A 53 -13.80 34.84 -3.52
N SER A 54 -13.42 33.84 -2.73
CA SER A 54 -12.30 32.91 -3.00
C SER A 54 -12.74 31.54 -3.52
N LYS A 55 -14.06 31.33 -3.72
CA LYS A 55 -14.62 30.07 -4.23
C LYS A 55 -14.05 29.66 -5.59
N THR A 56 -13.81 30.61 -6.47
CA THR A 56 -13.21 30.40 -7.80
C THR A 56 -11.76 29.94 -7.68
N SER A 57 -10.96 30.62 -6.87
CA SER A 57 -9.56 30.26 -6.60
C SER A 57 -9.43 28.89 -5.95
N TYR A 58 -10.30 28.56 -4.99
CA TYR A 58 -10.38 27.24 -4.37
C TYR A 58 -10.65 26.14 -5.41
N PHE A 59 -11.64 26.33 -6.28
CA PHE A 59 -11.97 25.33 -7.30
C PHE A 59 -10.81 25.12 -8.28
N VAL A 60 -10.18 26.19 -8.77
CA VAL A 60 -9.07 26.11 -9.71
C VAL A 60 -7.86 25.40 -9.10
N LEU A 61 -7.45 25.78 -7.89
CA LEU A 61 -6.33 25.13 -7.21
C LEU A 61 -6.61 23.66 -6.92
N LYS A 62 -7.87 23.28 -6.69
CA LYS A 62 -8.26 21.92 -6.31
C LYS A 62 -8.12 21.01 -7.51
N GLN A 63 -8.61 21.49 -8.65
CA GLN A 63 -8.49 20.80 -9.91
C GLN A 63 -7.02 20.69 -10.34
N LEU A 64 -6.22 21.73 -10.13
CA LEU A 64 -4.79 21.69 -10.42
C LEU A 64 -4.08 20.60 -9.62
N LEU A 65 -4.34 20.51 -8.30
CA LEU A 65 -3.76 19.49 -7.43
C LEU A 65 -4.21 18.08 -7.85
N GLN A 66 -5.49 17.92 -8.18
CA GLN A 66 -6.04 16.64 -8.62
C GLN A 66 -5.43 16.18 -9.97
N ILE A 67 -5.22 17.11 -10.91
CA ILE A 67 -4.55 16.82 -12.18
C ILE A 67 -3.08 16.44 -11.92
N PHE A 68 -2.39 17.16 -11.03
CA PHE A 68 -1.01 16.87 -10.67
C PHE A 68 -0.85 15.46 -10.08
N ASP A 69 -1.72 15.08 -9.14
CA ASP A 69 -1.74 13.73 -8.56
C ASP A 69 -1.99 12.66 -9.64
N LEU A 70 -2.97 12.89 -10.52
CA LEU A 70 -3.29 11.95 -11.60
C LEU A 70 -2.15 11.78 -12.62
N VAL A 71 -1.47 12.87 -12.98
CA VAL A 71 -0.27 12.83 -13.84
C VAL A 71 0.85 12.06 -13.16
N THR A 72 1.07 12.30 -11.86
CA THR A 72 2.10 11.61 -11.08
C THR A 72 1.84 10.11 -11.03
N ILE A 73 0.59 9.70 -10.79
CA ILE A 73 0.16 8.29 -10.83
C ILE A 73 0.36 7.69 -12.23
N ALA A 74 0.03 8.41 -13.30
CA ALA A 74 0.21 7.94 -14.67
C ALA A 74 1.69 7.72 -15.02
N ILE A 75 2.57 8.63 -14.59
CA ILE A 75 4.02 8.48 -14.72
C ILE A 75 4.52 7.25 -13.94
N LEU A 76 4.03 7.05 -12.71
CA LEU A 76 4.31 5.88 -11.89
C LEU A 76 3.86 4.58 -12.57
N ALA A 77 2.67 4.57 -13.16
CA ALA A 77 2.16 3.43 -13.92
C ALA A 77 3.02 3.12 -15.16
N TYR A 78 3.46 4.16 -15.88
CA TYR A 78 4.39 4.01 -17.01
C TYR A 78 5.72 3.39 -16.57
N TYR A 79 6.34 3.89 -15.51
CA TYR A 79 7.58 3.33 -14.98
C TYR A 79 7.38 1.91 -14.46
N ALA A 80 6.26 1.62 -13.79
CA ALA A 80 5.93 0.28 -13.34
C ALA A 80 5.80 -0.68 -14.51
N TYR A 81 5.10 -0.29 -15.58
CA TYR A 81 4.97 -1.08 -16.80
C TYR A 81 6.32 -1.33 -17.47
N ARG A 82 7.16 -0.30 -17.58
CA ARG A 82 8.51 -0.43 -18.14
C ARG A 82 9.40 -1.33 -17.29
N SER A 83 9.28 -1.28 -15.97
CA SER A 83 10.09 -2.07 -15.04
C SER A 83 9.73 -3.56 -15.02
N ARG A 84 8.57 -3.95 -15.56
CA ARG A 84 8.10 -5.35 -15.61
C ARG A 84 9.03 -6.27 -16.41
N SER A 85 9.78 -5.74 -17.38
CA SER A 85 10.71 -6.55 -18.19
C SER A 85 12.06 -6.78 -17.51
N ILE A 86 12.34 -6.09 -16.40
CA ILE A 86 13.59 -6.26 -15.65
C ILE A 86 13.34 -7.36 -14.62
N SER A 87 13.79 -8.58 -14.93
CA SER A 87 13.76 -9.71 -14.02
C SER A 87 14.74 -9.49 -12.88
N THR A 88 14.29 -8.90 -11.78
CA THR A 88 15.04 -8.88 -10.52
C THR A 88 14.85 -10.20 -9.78
N GLU A 89 15.87 -10.62 -9.02
CA GLU A 89 15.90 -11.88 -8.24
C GLU A 89 14.71 -12.01 -7.27
N TYR A 90 14.12 -10.88 -6.91
CA TYR A 90 12.86 -10.76 -6.21
C TYR A 90 11.82 -10.18 -7.18
N ASN A 91 10.73 -10.91 -7.45
CA ASN A 91 9.54 -10.49 -8.22
C ASN A 91 8.77 -9.30 -7.59
N GLU A 92 9.45 -8.43 -6.84
CA GLU A 92 8.90 -7.27 -6.12
C GLU A 92 8.30 -6.24 -7.07
N SER A 93 8.90 -6.02 -8.25
CA SER A 93 8.41 -5.08 -9.27
C SER A 93 6.99 -5.41 -9.73
N THR A 94 6.65 -6.70 -9.83
CA THR A 94 5.31 -7.16 -10.23
C THR A 94 4.25 -6.78 -9.18
N TRP A 95 4.56 -6.94 -7.90
CA TRP A 95 3.65 -6.58 -6.81
C TRP A 95 3.46 -5.06 -6.70
N ILE A 96 4.53 -4.30 -6.90
CA ILE A 96 4.48 -2.83 -6.93
C ILE A 96 3.63 -2.35 -8.12
N GLY A 97 3.79 -2.96 -9.30
CA GLY A 97 2.95 -2.64 -10.46
C GLY A 97 1.47 -2.93 -10.22
N LEU A 98 1.15 -4.05 -9.55
CA LEU A 98 -0.21 -4.38 -9.14
C LEU A 98 -0.78 -3.35 -8.15
N ILE A 99 0.02 -2.90 -7.18
CA ILE A 99 -0.38 -1.86 -6.22
C ILE A 99 -0.72 -0.56 -6.94
N ILE A 100 0.12 -0.11 -7.87
CA ILE A 100 -0.10 1.12 -8.63
C ILE A 100 -1.37 1.01 -9.48
N TYR A 101 -1.63 -0.17 -10.06
CA TYR A 101 -2.85 -0.44 -10.83
C TYR A 101 -4.11 -0.34 -9.95
N ILE A 102 -4.13 -1.00 -8.79
CA ILE A 102 -5.26 -0.94 -7.84
C ILE A 102 -5.48 0.51 -7.35
N TYR A 103 -4.40 1.24 -7.08
CA TYR A 103 -4.48 2.63 -6.66
C TYR A 103 -5.11 3.53 -7.74
N LEU A 104 -4.74 3.30 -9.01
CA LEU A 104 -5.32 4.01 -10.14
C LEU A 104 -6.82 3.74 -10.28
N GLU A 105 -7.25 2.47 -10.18
CA GLU A 105 -8.67 2.10 -10.22
C GLU A 105 -9.46 2.77 -9.09
N ILE A 106 -8.95 2.72 -7.86
CA ILE A 106 -9.64 3.33 -6.72
C ILE A 106 -9.68 4.85 -6.85
N SER A 107 -8.61 5.50 -7.34
CA SER A 107 -8.60 6.95 -7.57
C SER A 107 -9.64 7.35 -8.63
N PHE A 108 -9.81 6.54 -9.68
CA PHE A 108 -10.82 6.75 -10.71
C PHE A 108 -12.24 6.61 -10.15
N ILE A 109 -12.53 5.51 -9.45
CA ILE A 109 -13.83 5.26 -8.80
C ILE A 109 -14.17 6.38 -7.82
N ARG A 110 -13.21 6.77 -6.98
CA ARG A 110 -13.34 7.87 -6.02
C ARG A 110 -13.75 9.17 -6.73
N THR A 111 -13.08 9.51 -7.83
CA THR A 111 -13.35 10.74 -8.59
C THR A 111 -14.75 10.73 -9.20
N ILE A 112 -15.15 9.64 -9.84
CA ILE A 112 -16.49 9.50 -10.45
C ILE A 112 -17.57 9.59 -9.38
N LEU A 113 -17.39 8.89 -8.26
CA LEU A 113 -18.36 8.87 -7.17
C LEU A 113 -18.58 10.28 -6.57
N PHE A 114 -17.50 11.04 -6.39
CA PHE A 114 -17.59 12.42 -5.86
C PHE A 114 -18.15 13.42 -6.87
N LEU A 115 -18.05 13.16 -8.17
CA LEU A 115 -18.67 14.01 -9.18
C LEU A 115 -20.18 13.74 -9.30
N SER A 116 -20.58 12.47 -9.25
CA SER A 116 -21.97 12.05 -9.47
C SER A 116 -22.86 12.19 -8.25
N PHE A 117 -22.30 12.05 -7.04
CA PHE A 117 -23.09 12.07 -5.82
C PHE A 117 -22.77 13.33 -4.99
N LYS A 118 -23.80 14.02 -4.52
CA LYS A 118 -23.70 15.05 -3.47
C LYS A 118 -24.15 14.44 -2.13
N PRO A 119 -23.35 13.55 -1.51
CA PRO A 119 -23.75 12.93 -0.25
C PRO A 119 -23.91 13.98 0.84
N GLY A 120 -24.86 13.74 1.76
CA GLY A 120 -24.81 14.41 3.05
C GLY A 120 -23.47 14.12 3.76
N GLN A 121 -23.02 15.06 4.59
CA GLN A 121 -21.69 15.00 5.22
C GLN A 121 -21.36 13.69 5.94
N ARG A 122 -22.36 13.07 6.58
CA ARG A 122 -22.20 11.79 7.28
C ARG A 122 -21.80 10.66 6.33
N THR A 123 -22.49 10.57 5.19
CA THR A 123 -22.22 9.57 4.15
C THR A 123 -20.89 9.85 3.47
N PHE A 124 -20.56 11.12 3.21
CA PHE A 124 -19.27 11.51 2.65
C PHE A 124 -18.10 11.01 3.50
N LEU A 125 -18.14 11.28 4.81
CA LEU A 125 -17.07 10.93 5.73
C LEU A 125 -16.89 9.42 5.84
N LEU A 126 -18.00 8.67 5.95
CA LEU A 126 -17.96 7.21 6.01
C LEU A 126 -17.35 6.61 4.74
N VAL A 127 -17.83 7.04 3.57
CA VAL A 127 -17.33 6.54 2.28
C VAL A 127 -15.84 6.84 2.14
N TYR A 128 -15.41 8.06 2.47
CA TYR A 128 -14.01 8.47 2.37
C TYR A 128 -13.10 7.64 3.29
N THR A 129 -13.46 7.44 4.56
CA THR A 129 -12.64 6.66 5.50
C THR A 129 -12.53 5.21 5.08
N VAL A 130 -13.62 4.61 4.57
CA VAL A 130 -13.62 3.26 4.02
C VAL A 130 -12.67 3.14 2.83
N PHE A 131 -12.69 4.10 1.89
CA PHE A 131 -11.73 4.10 0.78
C PHE A 131 -10.28 4.19 1.25
N VAL A 132 -9.95 5.10 2.18
CA VAL A 132 -8.59 5.24 2.70
C VAL A 132 -8.14 3.97 3.43
N PHE A 133 -9.04 3.37 4.21
CA PHE A 133 -8.78 2.12 4.92
C PHE A 133 -8.48 0.97 3.95
N PHE A 134 -9.32 0.75 2.93
CA PHE A 134 -9.09 -0.32 1.96
C PHE A 134 -7.84 -0.10 1.11
N ASN A 135 -7.53 1.15 0.71
CA ASN A 135 -6.29 1.46 0.01
C ASN A 135 -5.05 1.12 0.85
N SER A 136 -5.01 1.62 2.09
CA SER A 136 -3.89 1.38 2.99
C SER A 136 -3.72 -0.09 3.32
N LEU A 137 -4.81 -0.81 3.57
CA LEU A 137 -4.81 -2.26 3.81
C LEU A 137 -4.30 -3.02 2.59
N SER A 138 -4.76 -2.68 1.38
CA SER A 138 -4.35 -3.33 0.13
C SER A 138 -2.86 -3.16 -0.12
N ILE A 139 -2.34 -1.94 0.03
CA ILE A 139 -0.90 -1.65 -0.14
C ILE A 139 -0.07 -2.44 0.88
N LEU A 140 -0.48 -2.41 2.16
CA LEU A 140 0.24 -3.09 3.24
C LEU A 140 0.29 -4.60 3.00
N LEU A 141 -0.84 -5.21 2.66
CA LEU A 141 -0.92 -6.64 2.39
C LEU A 141 -0.09 -7.03 1.17
N LEU A 142 -0.20 -6.30 0.06
CA LEU A 142 0.52 -6.62 -1.17
C LEU A 142 2.05 -6.47 -1.04
N ILE A 143 2.54 -5.60 -0.15
CA ILE A 143 3.97 -5.46 0.14
C ILE A 143 4.45 -6.56 1.11
N PHE A 144 3.73 -6.78 2.20
CA PHE A 144 4.22 -7.64 3.29
C PHE A 144 3.93 -9.13 3.11
N VAL A 145 2.83 -9.50 2.45
CA VAL A 145 2.44 -10.90 2.23
C VAL A 145 3.47 -11.66 1.39
N PRO A 146 3.86 -11.21 0.17
CA PRO A 146 4.83 -11.95 -0.64
C PRO A 146 6.19 -12.04 0.05
N LYS A 147 6.59 -10.99 0.79
CA LYS A 147 7.83 -10.97 1.56
C LYS A 147 7.82 -12.00 2.70
N LYS A 148 6.71 -12.14 3.42
CA LYS A 148 6.55 -13.16 4.45
C LYS A 148 6.58 -14.57 3.86
N ILE A 149 5.90 -14.81 2.74
CA ILE A 149 5.88 -16.11 2.06
C ILE A 149 7.29 -16.48 1.56
N ALA A 150 7.99 -15.56 0.90
CA ALA A 150 9.36 -15.77 0.43
C ALA A 150 10.31 -16.13 1.57
N LEU A 151 10.25 -15.40 2.69
CA LEU A 151 11.06 -15.67 3.87
C LEU A 151 10.75 -17.04 4.50
N GLN A 152 9.47 -17.44 4.55
CA GLN A 152 9.08 -18.76 5.05
C GLN A 152 9.58 -19.89 4.16
N ASN A 153 9.54 -19.72 2.84
CA ASN A 153 10.04 -20.70 1.89
C ASN A 153 11.55 -20.88 2.00
N GLU A 154 12.30 -19.78 2.16
CA GLU A 154 13.76 -19.84 2.37
C GLU A 154 14.11 -20.56 3.67
N LYS A 155 13.37 -20.29 4.77
CA LYS A 155 13.54 -21.00 6.04
C LYS A 155 13.27 -22.50 5.90
N LYS A 156 12.20 -22.88 5.19
CA LYS A 156 11.86 -24.29 4.91
C LYS A 156 12.93 -24.97 4.08
N GLU A 157 13.48 -24.31 3.06
CA GLU A 157 14.53 -24.85 2.22
C GLU A 157 15.84 -25.07 2.99
N LYS A 158 16.25 -24.09 3.80
CA LYS A 158 17.42 -24.23 4.70
C LYS A 158 17.25 -25.40 5.67
N LEU A 159 16.05 -25.60 6.22
CA LEU A 159 15.75 -26.74 7.09
C LEU A 159 15.81 -28.08 6.33
N ARG A 160 15.26 -28.15 5.11
CA ARG A 160 15.35 -29.35 4.25
C ARG A 160 16.80 -29.69 3.90
N LYS A 161 17.62 -28.70 3.54
CA LYS A 161 19.06 -28.89 3.27
C LYS A 161 19.81 -29.39 4.51
N LYS A 162 19.50 -28.86 5.70
CA LYS A 162 20.08 -29.36 6.97
C LYS A 162 19.68 -30.81 7.27
N LYS A 163 18.39 -31.15 7.12
CA LYS A 163 17.90 -32.54 7.31
C LYS A 163 18.56 -33.51 6.32
N MET A 164 18.65 -33.14 5.05
CA MET A 164 19.32 -33.94 4.01
C MET A 164 20.81 -34.16 4.31
N LYS A 165 21.54 -33.12 4.74
CA LYS A 165 22.95 -33.25 5.15
C LYS A 165 23.10 -34.19 6.37
N LYS A 166 22.22 -34.08 7.36
CA LYS A 166 22.22 -34.97 8.53
C LYS A 166 21.99 -36.43 8.12
N LEU A 167 20.97 -36.69 7.30
CA LEU A 167 20.67 -38.04 6.79
C LEU A 167 21.81 -38.63 5.95
N ARG A 168 22.48 -37.81 5.13
CA ARG A 168 23.66 -38.25 4.36
C ARG A 168 24.82 -38.64 5.29
N MET A 169 25.11 -37.83 6.31
CA MET A 169 26.16 -38.17 7.29
C MET A 169 25.83 -39.44 8.08
N GLU A 170 24.57 -39.61 8.47
CA GLU A 170 24.09 -40.80 9.20
C GLU A 170 24.18 -42.07 8.35
N ARG A 171 23.78 -42.00 7.07
CA ARG A 171 23.95 -43.11 6.11
C ARG A 171 25.43 -43.46 5.89
N SER A 172 26.31 -42.47 5.76
CA SER A 172 27.75 -42.73 5.60
C SER A 172 28.34 -43.43 6.84
N ARG A 173 27.93 -43.07 8.05
CA ARG A 173 28.37 -43.77 9.28
C ARG A 173 27.95 -45.22 9.30
N LEU A 174 26.66 -45.50 9.06
CA LEU A 174 26.14 -46.88 9.01
C LEU A 174 26.86 -47.74 7.97
N PHE A 175 27.24 -47.16 6.83
CA PHE A 175 28.01 -47.86 5.80
C PHE A 175 29.44 -48.20 6.27
N PHE A 176 30.13 -47.27 6.94
CA PHE A 176 31.44 -47.55 7.53
C PHE A 176 31.38 -48.59 8.66
N ASP A 177 30.34 -48.55 9.49
CA ASP A 177 30.14 -49.52 10.57
C ASP A 177 29.93 -50.94 10.02
N ALA A 178 29.15 -51.08 8.94
CA ALA A 178 28.93 -52.36 8.26
C ALA A 178 30.22 -52.96 7.67
N ILE A 179 31.06 -52.14 7.03
CA ILE A 179 32.36 -52.60 6.50
C ILE A 179 33.28 -53.07 7.62
N ASN A 180 33.32 -52.34 8.74
CA ASN A 180 34.14 -52.72 9.89
C ASN A 180 33.66 -54.05 10.52
N GLU A 181 32.36 -54.33 10.54
CA GLU A 181 31.85 -55.62 11.00
C GLU A 181 32.23 -56.77 10.07
N GLU A 182 32.12 -56.60 8.75
CA GLU A 182 32.54 -57.63 7.76
C GLU A 182 34.02 -57.97 7.90
N GLN A 183 34.90 -56.96 8.01
CA GLN A 183 36.33 -57.19 8.20
C GLN A 183 36.64 -57.93 9.51
N LYS A 184 35.87 -57.68 10.57
CA LYS A 184 36.07 -58.35 11.87
C LYS A 184 35.70 -59.84 11.80
N ILE A 185 34.68 -60.20 11.00
CA ILE A 185 34.25 -61.58 10.79
C ILE A 185 35.30 -62.35 9.97
N GLU A 186 35.85 -61.76 8.89
CA GLU A 186 36.90 -62.40 8.09
C GLU A 186 38.14 -62.74 8.94
N VAL A 187 38.59 -61.80 9.78
CA VAL A 187 39.75 -62.01 10.65
C VAL A 187 39.51 -63.13 11.67
N GLN A 188 38.28 -63.30 12.18
CA GLN A 188 37.96 -64.40 13.10
C GLN A 188 37.88 -65.77 12.42
N SER A 189 37.59 -65.84 11.12
CA SER A 189 37.53 -67.11 10.39
C SER A 189 38.90 -67.70 9.99
N LEU A 190 39.97 -66.90 10.11
CA LEU A 190 41.35 -67.28 9.78
C LEU A 190 42.15 -67.81 10.99
N HIS A 191 41.56 -67.82 12.18
CA HIS A 191 42.12 -68.36 13.42
C HIS A 191 41.37 -69.60 13.88
#